data_AF-A0A8B5XC67-F1
#
_entry.id   AF-A0A8B5XC67-F1
#
_cell.length_a   1.000
_cell.length_b   1.000
_cell.length_c   1.000
_cell.angle_alpha   90.00
_cell.angle_beta   90.00
_cell.angle_gamma   90.00
#
_symmetry.space_group_name_H-M   'P 1'
#
loop_
_entity.id
_entity.type
_entity.pdbx_description
1 polymer ?
#
loop_
_entity_poly.entity_id
_entity_poly.type
_entity_poly.pdbx_seq_one_letter_code
_entity_poly.pdbx_strand_id
1 'polypeptide(L)'
;MSSDAQASRRLFTDGRPVAVVLPEGNGTEVAFLRALIERELHEFSAELGAPVRLENGLPGDGPRFLIGPAHLNPAFQQLKIEAATEPTVQLNRDQRILIADGPDTGSVVESLGLLRTLTASGADRVTADDCIDIAHCVDRVRREVESSYPSFNLRGLDWQMICDEHIPRVLSSDEPFFELQRWIARLKDMHTWVQPSPPFGLLPYAVHVDRDRAVFKRVPKWTAAFDAGVRDEDELIHADLGDAIDRNGAPNHMRPYLTGRRLISGPVGMERSFHVRRHDGTLTSFVDTPSFTPWEAPAAWGRL
;
A
#
# COMPACT_ATOMS: atom_id res chain seq x y z
N MET A 1 5.20 -22.72 -13.02
CA MET A 1 3.95 -23.07 -12.32
C MET A 1 3.01 -23.72 -13.33
N SER A 2 2.45 -24.89 -13.03
CA SER A 2 1.55 -25.62 -13.94
C SER A 2 0.25 -24.84 -14.17
N SER A 3 -0.33 -24.92 -15.38
CA SER A 3 -1.62 -24.32 -15.76
C SER A 3 -2.77 -24.73 -14.83
N ASP A 4 -2.67 -25.89 -14.18
CA ASP A 4 -3.69 -26.39 -13.27
C ASP A 4 -3.71 -25.64 -11.92
N ALA A 5 -2.57 -25.10 -11.47
CA ALA A 5 -2.51 -24.29 -10.25
C ALA A 5 -3.07 -22.87 -10.45
N GLN A 6 -3.10 -22.38 -11.70
CA GLN A 6 -3.78 -21.13 -12.07
C GLN A 6 -5.29 -21.32 -12.25
N ALA A 7 -5.74 -22.51 -12.68
CA ALA A 7 -7.17 -22.80 -12.82
C ALA A 7 -7.90 -22.91 -11.48
N SER A 8 -7.23 -23.36 -10.41
CA SER A 8 -7.84 -23.48 -9.06
C SER A 8 -7.98 -22.16 -8.29
N ARG A 9 -7.55 -21.04 -8.87
CA ARG A 9 -7.52 -19.71 -8.22
C ARG A 9 -8.46 -18.69 -8.87
N ARG A 10 -9.39 -19.11 -9.73
CA ARG A 10 -10.37 -18.19 -10.33
C ARG A 10 -11.63 -18.13 -9.48
N LEU A 11 -12.09 -16.91 -9.20
CA LEU A 11 -13.34 -16.69 -8.47
C LEU A 11 -14.56 -17.12 -9.31
N PHE A 12 -14.49 -16.91 -10.63
CA PHE A 12 -15.50 -17.37 -11.59
C PHE A 12 -14.85 -18.18 -12.71
N THR A 13 -15.36 -19.39 -12.98
CA THR A 13 -14.76 -20.35 -13.91
C THR A 13 -15.65 -20.71 -15.10
N ASP A 14 -16.89 -20.24 -15.12
CA ASP A 14 -17.88 -20.60 -16.14
C ASP A 14 -17.80 -19.78 -17.45
N GLY A 15 -16.84 -18.85 -17.52
CA GLY A 15 -16.59 -18.01 -18.70
C GLY A 15 -17.64 -16.94 -18.96
N ARG A 16 -18.67 -16.80 -18.09
CA ARG A 16 -19.69 -15.77 -18.25
C ARG A 16 -19.16 -14.41 -17.74
N PRO A 17 -19.52 -13.29 -18.39
CA PRO A 17 -19.09 -11.99 -17.93
C PRO A 17 -19.58 -11.68 -16.52
N VAL A 18 -18.70 -11.14 -15.68
CA VAL A 18 -19.03 -10.62 -14.35
C VAL A 18 -19.58 -9.22 -14.52
N ALA A 19 -20.80 -9.01 -14.03
CA ALA A 19 -21.39 -7.69 -13.97
C ALA A 19 -20.96 -6.98 -12.67
N VAL A 20 -20.20 -5.91 -12.82
CA VAL A 20 -19.78 -5.04 -11.72
C VAL A 20 -20.84 -3.97 -11.52
N VAL A 21 -21.38 -3.91 -10.31
CA VAL A 21 -22.40 -2.95 -9.90
C VAL A 21 -21.76 -1.99 -8.90
N LEU A 22 -21.63 -0.74 -9.32
CA LEU A 22 -20.97 0.33 -8.55
C LEU A 22 -21.98 1.12 -7.71
N PRO A 23 -21.52 1.85 -6.69
CA PRO A 23 -22.34 2.83 -5.99
C PRO A 23 -22.90 3.91 -6.92
N GLU A 24 -24.07 4.41 -6.56
CA GLU A 24 -24.71 5.56 -7.17
C GLU A 24 -24.42 6.83 -6.36
N GLY A 25 -24.41 7.98 -7.04
CA GLY A 25 -24.19 9.27 -6.42
C GLY A 25 -23.28 10.19 -7.25
N ASN A 26 -23.40 11.49 -6.99
CA ASN A 26 -22.65 12.54 -7.70
C ASN A 26 -21.51 13.12 -6.85
N GLY A 27 -21.18 12.48 -5.71
CA GLY A 27 -20.07 12.89 -4.85
C GLY A 27 -18.72 12.62 -5.51
N THR A 28 -17.72 13.44 -5.19
CA THR A 28 -16.35 13.31 -5.71
C THR A 28 -15.73 11.96 -5.43
N GLU A 29 -16.03 11.35 -4.27
CA GLU A 29 -15.52 10.04 -3.88
C GLU A 29 -16.10 8.89 -4.73
N VAL A 30 -17.41 8.92 -5.00
CA VAL A 30 -18.07 7.93 -5.88
C VAL A 30 -17.57 8.08 -7.31
N ALA A 31 -17.38 9.31 -7.79
CA ALA A 31 -16.81 9.59 -9.09
C ALA A 31 -15.36 9.07 -9.20
N PHE A 32 -14.55 9.25 -8.16
CA PHE A 32 -13.20 8.70 -8.08
C PHE A 32 -13.19 7.17 -8.13
N LEU A 33 -14.01 6.50 -7.31
CA LEU A 33 -14.11 5.05 -7.30
C LEU A 33 -14.54 4.52 -8.67
N ARG A 34 -15.54 5.14 -9.31
CA ARG A 34 -15.99 4.77 -10.65
C ARG A 34 -14.85 4.89 -11.68
N ALA A 35 -14.14 6.02 -11.69
CA ALA A 35 -13.02 6.24 -12.60
C ALA A 35 -11.88 5.23 -12.36
N LEU A 36 -11.62 4.85 -11.10
CA LEU A 36 -10.66 3.81 -10.76
C LEU A 36 -11.07 2.46 -11.37
N ILE A 37 -12.31 2.00 -11.13
CA ILE A 37 -12.77 0.71 -11.66
C ILE A 37 -12.79 0.70 -13.19
N GLU A 38 -13.26 1.79 -13.82
CA GLU A 38 -13.28 1.94 -15.29
C GLU A 38 -11.88 1.81 -15.91
N ARG A 39 -10.88 2.42 -15.27
CA ARG A 39 -9.49 2.36 -15.73
C ARG A 39 -8.90 0.95 -15.60
N GLU A 40 -9.26 0.23 -14.54
CA GLU A 40 -8.67 -1.06 -14.18
C GLU A 40 -9.52 -2.29 -14.58
N LEU A 41 -10.51 -2.16 -15.48
CA LEU A 41 -11.41 -3.26 -15.88
C LEU A 41 -10.67 -4.52 -16.36
N HIS A 42 -9.52 -4.33 -17.02
CA HIS A 42 -8.68 -5.41 -17.50
C HIS A 42 -8.02 -6.19 -16.35
N GLU A 43 -7.51 -5.49 -15.34
CA GLU A 43 -6.94 -6.09 -14.12
C GLU A 43 -8.02 -6.85 -13.35
N PHE A 44 -9.23 -6.27 -13.21
CA PHE A 44 -10.35 -7.00 -12.59
C PHE A 44 -10.74 -8.23 -13.39
N SER A 45 -10.73 -8.16 -14.73
CA SER A 45 -11.03 -9.35 -15.55
C SER A 45 -10.00 -10.46 -15.34
N ALA A 46 -8.72 -10.11 -15.19
CA ALA A 46 -7.66 -11.07 -14.89
C ALA A 46 -7.81 -11.67 -13.48
N GLU A 47 -8.04 -10.84 -12.47
CA GLU A 47 -8.18 -11.25 -11.06
C GLU A 47 -9.43 -12.12 -10.84
N LEU A 48 -10.56 -11.76 -11.46
CA LEU A 48 -11.82 -12.51 -11.34
C LEU A 48 -11.85 -13.79 -12.21
N GLY A 49 -10.96 -13.88 -13.20
CA GLY A 49 -10.86 -15.01 -14.13
C GLY A 49 -11.94 -15.02 -15.24
N ALA A 50 -12.67 -13.91 -15.41
CA ALA A 50 -13.76 -13.76 -16.37
C ALA A 50 -13.87 -12.30 -16.87
N PRO A 51 -14.38 -12.05 -18.09
CA PRO A 51 -14.57 -10.69 -18.58
C PRO A 51 -15.47 -9.85 -17.67
N VAL A 52 -15.09 -8.61 -17.41
CA VAL A 52 -15.87 -7.68 -16.57
C VAL A 52 -16.64 -6.67 -17.43
N ARG A 53 -17.87 -6.38 -17.05
CA ARG A 53 -18.68 -5.27 -17.59
C ARG A 53 -19.26 -4.45 -16.46
N LEU A 54 -19.36 -3.14 -16.66
CA LEU A 54 -20.05 -2.24 -15.73
C LEU A 54 -21.54 -2.25 -16.04
N GLU A 55 -22.37 -2.38 -15.01
CA GLU A 55 -23.81 -2.32 -15.13
C GLU A 55 -24.39 -1.20 -14.27
N ASN A 56 -25.38 -0.51 -14.84
CA ASN A 56 -26.19 0.46 -14.11
C ASN A 56 -27.34 -0.30 -13.46
N GLY A 57 -27.13 -0.73 -12.22
CA GLY A 57 -28.11 -1.48 -11.43
C GLY A 57 -27.88 -2.99 -11.42
N LEU A 58 -28.70 -3.68 -10.64
CA LEU A 58 -28.56 -5.12 -10.40
C LEU A 58 -29.01 -5.92 -11.64
N PRO A 59 -28.11 -6.63 -12.33
CA PRO A 59 -28.51 -7.53 -13.39
C PRO A 59 -29.24 -8.75 -12.81
N GLY A 60 -30.03 -9.43 -13.65
CA GLY A 60 -30.74 -10.65 -13.30
C GLY A 60 -29.79 -11.82 -12.99
N ASP A 61 -29.79 -12.84 -13.85
CA ASP A 61 -28.96 -14.03 -13.64
C ASP A 61 -27.51 -13.85 -14.09
N GLY A 62 -26.56 -14.29 -13.26
CA GLY A 62 -25.15 -14.36 -13.64
C GLY A 62 -24.18 -14.06 -12.49
N PRO A 63 -22.87 -14.16 -12.77
CA PRO A 63 -21.83 -13.69 -11.86
C PRO A 63 -21.94 -12.18 -11.67
N ARG A 64 -21.92 -11.74 -10.41
CA ARG A 64 -22.04 -10.33 -10.03
C ARG A 64 -20.92 -9.96 -9.08
N PHE A 65 -20.42 -8.74 -9.23
CA PHE A 65 -19.49 -8.14 -8.28
C PHE A 65 -20.09 -6.82 -7.79
N LEU A 66 -20.55 -6.80 -6.55
CA LEU A 66 -21.13 -5.63 -5.91
C LEU A 66 -20.04 -4.87 -5.17
N ILE A 67 -19.88 -3.60 -5.51
CA ILE A 67 -18.88 -2.73 -4.88
C ILE A 67 -19.63 -1.70 -4.04
N GLY A 68 -19.27 -1.62 -2.76
CA GLY A 68 -19.83 -0.69 -1.80
C GLY A 68 -19.31 0.75 -1.95
N PRO A 69 -19.65 1.65 -1.02
CA PRO A 69 -20.30 1.36 0.26
C PRO A 69 -21.75 0.90 0.07
N ALA A 70 -22.20 -0.08 0.86
CA ALA A 70 -23.55 -0.66 0.75
C ALA A 70 -24.67 0.40 0.76
N HIS A 71 -24.52 1.44 1.59
CA HIS A 71 -25.51 2.51 1.71
C HIS A 71 -25.63 3.41 0.47
N LEU A 72 -24.64 3.36 -0.43
CA LEU A 72 -24.62 4.09 -1.71
C LEU A 72 -24.90 3.19 -2.91
N ASN A 73 -25.03 1.87 -2.74
CA ASN A 73 -25.29 0.93 -3.81
C ASN A 73 -26.67 0.25 -3.63
N PRO A 74 -27.70 0.63 -4.41
CA PRO A 74 -29.05 0.08 -4.27
C PRO A 74 -29.14 -1.44 -4.42
N ALA A 75 -28.19 -2.08 -5.10
CA ALA A 75 -28.17 -3.54 -5.22
C ALA A 75 -28.05 -4.24 -3.86
N PHE A 76 -27.37 -3.64 -2.89
CA PHE A 76 -27.27 -4.20 -1.53
C PHE A 76 -28.64 -4.25 -0.85
N GLN A 77 -29.43 -3.19 -0.96
CA GLN A 77 -30.78 -3.14 -0.40
C GLN A 77 -31.73 -4.14 -1.11
N GLN A 78 -31.66 -4.22 -2.44
CA GLN A 78 -32.48 -5.14 -3.23
C GLN A 78 -32.19 -6.61 -2.89
N LEU A 79 -30.92 -6.96 -2.64
CA LEU A 79 -30.49 -8.30 -2.27
C LEU A 79 -30.49 -8.56 -0.76
N LYS A 80 -30.86 -7.57 0.05
CA LYS A 80 -30.84 -7.62 1.53
C LYS A 80 -29.47 -8.03 2.09
N ILE A 81 -28.41 -7.50 1.49
CA ILE A 81 -27.04 -7.68 1.95
C ILE A 81 -26.80 -6.71 3.11
N GLU A 82 -26.26 -7.22 4.22
CA GLU A 82 -25.87 -6.41 5.37
C GLU A 82 -24.63 -5.57 5.05
N ALA A 83 -24.64 -4.31 5.46
CA ALA A 83 -23.50 -3.41 5.26
C ALA A 83 -22.32 -3.85 6.12
N ALA A 84 -21.12 -3.88 5.54
CA ALA A 84 -19.91 -4.16 6.27
C ALA A 84 -19.50 -2.96 7.14
N THR A 85 -19.11 -3.24 8.38
CA THR A 85 -18.55 -2.23 9.29
C THR A 85 -17.04 -2.06 9.14
N GLU A 86 -16.39 -3.02 8.47
CA GLU A 86 -14.95 -3.09 8.22
C GLU A 86 -14.68 -3.44 6.75
N PRO A 87 -13.53 -3.05 6.16
CA PRO A 87 -13.17 -3.44 4.80
C PRO A 87 -13.26 -4.96 4.62
N THR A 88 -14.19 -5.41 3.77
CA THR A 88 -14.52 -6.84 3.64
C THR A 88 -14.69 -7.22 2.18
N VAL A 89 -14.17 -8.40 1.83
CA VAL A 89 -14.54 -9.11 0.61
C VAL A 89 -15.24 -10.41 0.96
N GLN A 90 -16.39 -10.66 0.33
CA GLN A 90 -17.18 -11.87 0.52
C GLN A 90 -17.60 -12.46 -0.83
N LEU A 91 -17.48 -13.78 -0.98
CA LEU A 91 -17.97 -14.54 -2.11
C LEU A 91 -19.11 -15.47 -1.67
N ASN A 92 -20.33 -15.17 -2.11
CA ASN A 92 -21.43 -16.11 -2.07
C ASN A 92 -21.40 -16.98 -3.34
N ARG A 93 -20.93 -18.22 -3.21
CA ARG A 93 -20.77 -19.15 -4.34
C ARG A 93 -22.11 -19.59 -4.94
N ASP A 94 -23.11 -19.83 -4.10
CA ASP A 94 -24.44 -20.29 -4.52
C ASP A 94 -25.14 -19.23 -5.38
N GLN A 95 -25.05 -17.96 -4.97
CA GLN A 95 -25.65 -16.84 -5.68
C GLN A 95 -24.74 -16.26 -6.77
N ARG A 96 -23.46 -16.69 -6.80
CA ARG A 96 -22.38 -16.15 -7.65
C ARG A 96 -22.23 -14.64 -7.48
N ILE A 97 -22.21 -14.19 -6.23
CA ILE A 97 -22.08 -12.78 -5.86
C ILE A 97 -20.78 -12.60 -5.10
N LEU A 98 -19.87 -11.83 -5.69
CA LEU A 98 -18.73 -11.25 -5.00
C LEU A 98 -19.13 -9.88 -4.46
N ILE A 99 -18.69 -9.55 -3.26
CA ILE A 99 -18.97 -8.30 -2.57
C ILE A 99 -17.63 -7.73 -2.12
N ALA A 100 -17.36 -6.47 -2.40
CA ALA A 100 -16.29 -5.68 -1.78
C ALA A 100 -16.94 -4.46 -1.13
N ASP A 101 -16.93 -4.38 0.19
CA ASP A 101 -17.68 -3.38 0.95
C ASP A 101 -16.87 -2.84 2.14
N GLY A 102 -17.35 -1.73 2.70
CA GLY A 102 -16.80 -1.06 3.86
C GLY A 102 -17.67 0.15 4.25
N PRO A 103 -17.42 0.77 5.41
CA PRO A 103 -18.25 1.88 5.90
C PRO A 103 -18.20 3.12 5.00
N ASP A 104 -17.09 3.34 4.30
CA ASP A 104 -16.87 4.48 3.40
C ASP A 104 -16.08 4.09 2.14
N THR A 105 -15.90 5.05 1.23
CA THR A 105 -15.22 4.83 -0.05
C THR A 105 -13.75 4.47 0.11
N GLY A 106 -13.06 4.95 1.15
CA GLY A 106 -11.69 4.57 1.46
C GLY A 106 -11.58 3.10 1.88
N SER A 107 -12.48 2.67 2.75
CA SER A 107 -12.59 1.29 3.21
C SER A 107 -12.96 0.31 2.08
N VAL A 108 -13.74 0.77 1.10
CA VAL A 108 -14.02 -0.02 -0.11
C VAL A 108 -12.77 -0.17 -0.97
N VAL A 109 -11.96 0.88 -1.13
CA VAL A 109 -10.69 0.76 -1.85
C VAL A 109 -9.75 -0.22 -1.14
N GLU A 110 -9.73 -0.21 0.18
CA GLU A 110 -8.98 -1.19 0.97
C GLU A 110 -9.51 -2.62 0.77
N SER A 111 -10.83 -2.81 0.76
CA SER A 111 -11.43 -4.14 0.56
C SER A 111 -11.10 -4.73 -0.82
N LEU A 112 -11.00 -3.91 -1.87
CA LEU A 112 -10.52 -4.39 -3.18
C LEU A 112 -9.12 -5.03 -3.10
N GLY A 113 -8.26 -4.58 -2.18
CA GLY A 113 -6.95 -5.18 -1.91
C GLY A 113 -7.02 -6.61 -1.37
N LEU A 114 -8.13 -7.00 -0.73
CA LEU A 114 -8.33 -8.32 -0.12
C LEU A 114 -8.74 -9.40 -1.14
N LEU A 115 -9.00 -9.04 -2.40
CA LEU A 115 -9.40 -10.00 -3.45
C LEU A 115 -8.39 -11.14 -3.61
N ARG A 116 -7.09 -10.81 -3.59
CA ARG A 116 -6.01 -11.81 -3.70
C ARG A 116 -5.95 -12.70 -2.47
N THR A 117 -6.14 -12.14 -1.28
CA THR A 117 -6.20 -12.89 -0.02
C THR A 117 -7.39 -13.86 -0.01
N LEU A 118 -8.57 -13.42 -0.45
CA LEU A 118 -9.76 -14.28 -0.60
C LEU A 118 -9.46 -15.46 -1.54
N THR A 119 -8.94 -15.15 -2.73
CA THR A 119 -8.58 -16.15 -3.73
C THR A 119 -7.55 -17.15 -3.22
N ALA A 120 -6.49 -16.67 -2.57
CA ALA A 120 -5.39 -17.49 -2.08
C ALA A 120 -5.79 -18.39 -0.90
N SER A 121 -6.59 -17.85 0.03
CA SER A 121 -7.07 -18.60 1.21
C SER A 121 -8.17 -19.59 0.87
N GLY A 122 -8.91 -19.36 -0.22
CA GLY A 122 -10.10 -20.14 -0.58
C GLY A 122 -11.29 -19.88 0.34
N ALA A 123 -11.18 -18.93 1.27
CA ALA A 123 -12.26 -18.54 2.16
C ALA A 123 -13.43 -17.91 1.38
N ASP A 124 -14.62 -17.94 1.97
CA ASP A 124 -15.79 -17.25 1.41
C ASP A 124 -15.88 -15.80 1.91
N ARG A 125 -15.08 -15.42 2.92
CA ARG A 125 -15.02 -14.06 3.46
C ARG A 125 -13.63 -13.75 4.00
N VAL A 126 -13.14 -12.56 3.72
CA VAL A 126 -11.94 -11.96 4.32
C VAL A 126 -12.29 -10.54 4.75
N THR A 127 -11.92 -10.20 5.99
CA THR A 127 -12.11 -8.86 6.56
C THR A 127 -10.74 -8.31 6.98
N ALA A 128 -10.54 -7.01 6.78
CA ALA A 128 -9.36 -6.31 7.28
C ALA A 128 -9.51 -6.07 8.79
N ASP A 129 -9.08 -7.06 9.57
CA ASP A 129 -9.10 -6.98 11.04
C ASP A 129 -7.69 -6.73 11.60
N ASP A 130 -7.63 -6.16 12.79
CA ASP A 130 -6.39 -6.03 13.55
C ASP A 130 -5.84 -7.41 13.96
N CYS A 131 -4.51 -7.50 14.00
CA CYS A 131 -3.86 -8.69 14.51
C CYS A 131 -3.95 -8.74 16.04
N ILE A 132 -4.46 -9.84 16.59
CA ILE A 132 -4.56 -10.05 18.05
C ILE A 132 -3.21 -9.95 18.79
N ASP A 133 -2.12 -10.33 18.12
CA ASP A 133 -0.75 -10.26 18.63
C ASP A 133 0.28 -10.24 17.49
N ILE A 134 1.56 -10.13 17.85
CA ILE A 134 2.67 -10.10 16.89
C ILE A 134 2.85 -11.45 16.18
N ALA A 135 2.55 -12.58 16.84
CA ALA A 135 2.67 -13.89 16.22
C ALA A 135 1.65 -14.07 15.08
N HIS A 136 0.41 -13.62 15.30
CA HIS A 136 -0.62 -13.56 14.29
C HIS A 136 -0.25 -12.61 13.14
N CYS A 137 0.32 -11.43 13.45
CA CYS A 137 0.81 -10.50 12.44
C CYS A 137 1.89 -11.13 11.55
N VAL A 138 2.89 -11.80 12.15
CA VAL A 138 3.96 -12.50 11.42
C VAL A 138 3.41 -13.57 10.50
N ASP A 139 2.46 -14.40 10.97
CA ASP A 139 1.87 -15.45 10.15
C ASP A 139 1.04 -14.87 8.98
N ARG A 140 0.31 -13.77 9.20
CA ARG A 140 -0.41 -13.06 8.12
C ARG A 140 0.55 -12.48 7.09
N VAL A 141 1.60 -11.79 7.51
CA VAL A 141 2.62 -11.24 6.60
C VAL A 141 3.27 -12.36 5.79
N ARG A 142 3.65 -13.46 6.44
CA ARG A 142 4.24 -14.64 5.78
C ARG A 142 3.35 -15.16 4.65
N ARG A 143 2.07 -15.41 4.95
CA ARG A 143 1.10 -15.99 4.01
C ARG A 143 0.73 -15.03 2.89
N GLU A 144 0.53 -13.76 3.22
CA GLU A 144 0.14 -12.75 2.23
C GLU A 144 1.26 -12.53 1.21
N VAL A 145 2.51 -12.44 1.66
CA VAL A 145 3.66 -12.32 0.75
C VAL A 145 3.85 -13.59 -0.06
N GLU A 146 3.75 -14.77 0.56
CA GLU A 146 3.87 -16.06 -0.14
C GLU A 146 2.84 -16.22 -1.27
N SER A 147 1.62 -15.72 -1.06
CA SER A 147 0.52 -15.88 -2.01
C SER A 147 0.45 -14.80 -3.08
N SER A 148 0.77 -13.55 -2.73
CA SER A 148 0.55 -12.37 -3.58
C SER A 148 1.82 -11.87 -4.29
N TYR A 149 3.01 -12.24 -3.81
CA TYR A 149 4.25 -11.74 -4.39
C TYR A 149 4.47 -12.32 -5.81
N PRO A 150 4.69 -11.49 -6.85
CA PRO A 150 4.62 -11.94 -8.24
C PRO A 150 5.56 -13.09 -8.61
N SER A 151 6.81 -13.06 -8.11
CA SER A 151 7.74 -14.19 -8.25
C SER A 151 9.01 -14.00 -7.41
N PHE A 152 9.25 -14.90 -6.45
CA PHE A 152 10.54 -14.97 -5.73
C PHE A 152 11.69 -15.40 -6.65
N ASN A 153 11.45 -16.38 -7.53
CA ASN A 153 12.46 -16.97 -8.41
C ASN A 153 13.05 -15.97 -9.39
N LEU A 154 12.24 -15.06 -9.95
CA LEU A 154 12.72 -14.02 -10.86
C LEU A 154 13.75 -13.08 -10.21
N ARG A 155 13.77 -13.02 -8.87
CA ARG A 155 14.69 -12.19 -8.10
C ARG A 155 15.73 -13.00 -7.32
N GLY A 156 15.78 -14.32 -7.54
CA GLY A 156 16.68 -15.22 -6.82
C GLY A 156 16.47 -15.20 -5.32
N LEU A 157 15.22 -15.04 -4.87
CA LEU A 157 14.86 -15.00 -3.46
C LEU A 157 14.38 -16.37 -3.01
N ASP A 158 14.81 -16.80 -1.82
CA ASP A 158 14.27 -17.95 -1.11
C ASP A 158 13.38 -17.43 0.02
N TRP A 159 12.06 -17.49 -0.18
CA TRP A 159 11.13 -16.94 0.80
C TRP A 159 11.19 -17.67 2.15
N GLN A 160 11.38 -18.98 2.14
CA GLN A 160 11.45 -19.76 3.37
C GLN A 160 12.69 -19.39 4.16
N MET A 161 13.85 -19.29 3.50
CA MET A 161 15.09 -18.85 4.14
C MET A 161 14.98 -17.43 4.71
N ILE A 162 14.35 -16.51 3.98
CA ILE A 162 14.10 -15.15 4.44
C ILE A 162 13.17 -15.16 5.68
N CYS A 163 12.12 -15.99 5.68
CA CYS A 163 11.25 -16.17 6.85
C CYS A 163 12.03 -16.68 8.07
N ASP A 164 12.82 -17.74 7.89
CA ASP A 164 13.58 -18.38 8.96
C ASP A 164 14.57 -17.40 9.62
N GLU A 165 15.14 -16.48 8.85
CA GLU A 165 16.03 -15.43 9.35
C GLU A 165 15.28 -14.34 10.14
N HIS A 166 14.14 -13.88 9.63
CA HIS A 166 13.50 -12.65 10.12
C HIS A 166 12.38 -12.87 11.13
N ILE A 167 11.65 -13.98 11.06
CA ILE A 167 10.54 -14.27 11.99
C ILE A 167 11.01 -14.24 13.46
N PRO A 168 12.12 -14.91 13.84
CA PRO A 168 12.60 -14.85 15.22
C PRO A 168 12.92 -13.43 15.68
N ARG A 169 13.49 -12.60 14.79
CA ARG A 169 13.85 -11.20 15.09
C ARG A 169 12.62 -10.35 15.36
N VAL A 170 11.57 -10.50 14.55
CA VAL A 170 10.31 -9.79 14.75
C VAL A 170 9.68 -10.19 16.10
N LEU A 171 9.63 -11.49 16.39
CA LEU A 171 8.99 -12.02 17.61
C LEU A 171 9.73 -11.63 18.89
N SER A 172 11.04 -11.41 18.84
CA SER A 172 11.87 -11.05 20.00
C SER A 172 12.16 -9.55 20.12
N SER A 173 11.69 -8.71 19.19
CA SER A 173 12.02 -7.29 19.16
C SER A 173 11.07 -6.47 20.02
N ASP A 174 11.62 -5.51 20.75
CA ASP A 174 10.83 -4.45 21.42
C ASP A 174 10.21 -3.48 20.40
N GLU A 175 10.73 -3.47 19.17
CA GLU A 175 10.29 -2.63 18.05
C GLU A 175 9.94 -3.50 16.82
N PRO A 176 8.88 -4.33 16.91
CA PRO A 176 8.56 -5.33 15.88
C PRO A 176 8.21 -4.69 14.52
N PHE A 177 7.66 -3.49 14.51
CA PHE A 177 7.33 -2.76 13.29
C PHE A 177 8.56 -2.51 12.39
N PHE A 178 9.69 -2.12 12.98
CA PHE A 178 10.91 -1.88 12.20
C PHE A 178 11.53 -3.18 11.70
N GLU A 179 11.45 -4.26 12.48
CA GLU A 179 11.87 -5.60 12.03
C GLU A 179 11.00 -6.14 10.88
N LEU A 180 9.68 -5.90 10.92
CA LEU A 180 8.79 -6.21 9.80
C LEU A 180 9.21 -5.46 8.53
N GLN A 181 9.57 -4.17 8.65
CA GLN A 181 10.07 -3.41 7.51
C GLN A 181 11.39 -3.95 6.96
N ARG A 182 12.34 -4.36 7.82
CA ARG A 182 13.59 -5.00 7.40
C ARG A 182 13.34 -6.34 6.71
N TRP A 183 12.42 -7.14 7.22
CA TRP A 183 12.01 -8.41 6.62
C TRP A 183 11.47 -8.20 5.21
N ILE A 184 10.51 -7.29 5.03
CA ILE A 184 9.91 -7.04 3.72
C ILE A 184 10.88 -6.35 2.75
N ALA A 185 11.82 -5.55 3.23
CA ALA A 185 12.87 -4.98 2.40
C ALA A 185 13.72 -6.04 1.66
N ARG A 186 13.80 -7.27 2.17
CA ARG A 186 14.50 -8.39 1.50
C ARG A 186 13.89 -8.78 0.16
N LEU A 187 12.62 -8.44 -0.09
CA LEU A 187 11.97 -8.65 -1.38
C LEU A 187 12.56 -7.78 -2.51
N LYS A 188 13.37 -6.76 -2.14
CA LYS A 188 13.97 -5.80 -3.08
C LYS A 188 12.92 -5.13 -3.97
N ASP A 189 11.70 -4.99 -3.46
CA ASP A 189 10.58 -4.34 -4.11
C ASP A 189 10.22 -3.04 -3.37
N MET A 190 10.07 -1.95 -4.11
CA MET A 190 9.59 -0.68 -3.53
C MET A 190 8.07 -0.62 -3.39
N HIS A 191 7.34 -1.50 -4.08
CA HIS A 191 5.88 -1.57 -4.03
C HIS A 191 5.36 -2.60 -3.02
N THR A 192 6.25 -3.38 -2.41
CA THR A 192 5.92 -4.28 -1.29
C THR A 192 6.60 -3.77 -0.04
N TRP A 193 5.81 -3.30 0.92
CA TRP A 193 6.33 -2.68 2.15
C TRP A 193 5.33 -2.75 3.30
N VAL A 194 5.83 -2.56 4.51
CA VAL A 194 5.01 -2.40 5.73
C VAL A 194 4.91 -0.91 6.04
N GLN A 195 3.67 -0.40 6.10
CA GLN A 195 3.36 1.01 6.33
C GLN A 195 2.80 1.18 7.74
N PRO A 196 3.10 2.30 8.44
CA PRO A 196 2.40 2.60 9.68
C PRO A 196 0.93 2.94 9.39
N SER A 197 0.06 2.67 10.36
CA SER A 197 -1.33 3.15 10.37
C SER A 197 -1.51 4.10 11.56
N PRO A 198 -1.81 5.40 11.34
CA PRO A 198 -1.95 6.05 10.05
C PRO A 198 -0.60 6.17 9.30
N PRO A 199 -0.64 6.32 7.96
CA PRO A 199 0.55 6.59 7.16
C PRO A 199 1.39 7.76 7.66
N PHE A 200 2.71 7.69 7.48
CA PHE A 200 3.57 8.84 7.72
C PHE A 200 3.35 9.95 6.69
N GLY A 201 3.38 11.19 7.16
CA GLY A 201 3.45 12.37 6.33
C GLY A 201 4.85 12.60 5.78
N LEU A 202 4.95 13.58 4.88
CA LEU A 202 6.21 13.98 4.26
C LEU A 202 6.50 15.43 4.56
N LEU A 203 7.79 15.72 4.73
CA LEU A 203 8.29 17.08 4.68
C LEU A 203 8.57 17.50 3.24
N PRO A 204 8.53 18.81 2.93
CA PRO A 204 8.63 19.34 1.57
C PRO A 204 10.06 19.36 0.99
N TYR A 205 10.91 18.44 1.42
CA TYR A 205 12.31 18.38 1.00
C TYR A 205 12.53 17.27 -0.01
N ALA A 206 13.59 17.39 -0.82
CA ALA A 206 14.16 16.22 -1.50
C ALA A 206 15.52 15.93 -0.87
N VAL A 207 15.69 14.73 -0.33
CA VAL A 207 16.96 14.24 0.20
C VAL A 207 17.41 13.05 -0.64
N HIS A 208 18.69 13.02 -0.98
CA HIS A 208 19.34 11.93 -1.69
C HIS A 208 20.45 11.36 -0.83
N VAL A 209 20.48 10.04 -0.67
CA VAL A 209 21.54 9.35 0.08
C VAL A 209 22.60 8.81 -0.87
N ASP A 210 23.76 9.44 -0.93
CA ASP A 210 24.93 8.95 -1.66
C ASP A 210 25.96 8.39 -0.69
N ARG A 211 26.27 7.09 -0.83
CA ARG A 211 27.14 6.33 0.07
C ARG A 211 26.69 6.46 1.54
N ASP A 212 27.40 7.27 2.30
CA ASP A 212 27.26 7.51 3.73
C ASP A 212 26.78 8.94 4.04
N ARG A 213 26.25 9.67 3.05
CA ARG A 213 25.81 11.06 3.18
C ARG A 213 24.39 11.26 2.71
N ALA A 214 23.57 11.93 3.53
CA ALA A 214 22.25 12.42 3.13
C ALA A 214 22.36 13.89 2.73
N VAL A 215 22.04 14.20 1.48
CA VAL A 215 22.19 15.56 0.91
C VAL A 215 20.85 16.10 0.49
N PHE A 216 20.56 17.36 0.82
CA PHE A 216 19.39 18.05 0.30
C PHE A 216 19.57 18.32 -1.19
N LYS A 217 18.66 17.80 -2.02
CA LYS A 217 18.57 18.10 -3.45
C LYS A 217 17.54 19.17 -3.77
N ARG A 218 16.64 19.45 -2.84
CA ARG A 218 15.66 20.53 -2.95
C ARG A 218 15.24 21.03 -1.58
N VAL A 219 15.40 22.33 -1.35
CA VAL A 219 14.91 23.05 -0.17
C VAL A 219 14.02 24.22 -0.62
N PRO A 220 12.68 24.06 -0.59
CA PRO A 220 11.78 25.13 -1.03
C PRO A 220 11.87 26.38 -0.15
N LYS A 221 11.73 27.56 -0.77
CA LYS A 221 11.98 28.86 -0.13
C LYS A 221 11.04 29.22 1.02
N TRP A 222 9.88 28.58 1.09
CA TRP A 222 8.84 28.85 2.08
C TRP A 222 8.96 27.95 3.32
N THR A 223 10.01 27.13 3.40
CA THR A 223 10.18 26.12 4.45
C THR A 223 11.03 26.63 5.61
N ALA A 224 10.81 26.04 6.80
CA ALA A 224 11.61 26.33 7.99
C ALA A 224 13.12 26.09 7.77
N ALA A 225 13.48 25.07 6.98
CA ALA A 225 14.88 24.82 6.61
C ALA A 225 15.49 26.00 5.84
N PHE A 226 14.75 26.58 4.88
CA PHE A 226 15.24 27.71 4.11
C PHE A 226 15.45 28.95 4.98
N ASP A 227 14.53 29.22 5.91
CA ASP A 227 14.63 30.31 6.89
C ASP A 227 15.81 30.11 7.85
N ALA A 228 16.11 28.86 8.20
CA ALA A 228 17.31 28.48 8.97
C ALA A 228 18.62 28.51 8.17
N GLY A 229 18.57 28.93 6.90
CA GLY A 229 19.74 29.10 6.03
C GLY A 229 20.18 27.83 5.28
N VAL A 230 19.44 26.73 5.39
CA VAL A 230 19.70 25.47 4.66
C VAL A 230 19.45 25.68 3.17
N ARG A 231 20.32 25.15 2.33
CA ARG A 231 20.25 25.22 0.87
C ARG A 231 20.43 23.85 0.25
N ASP A 232 20.20 23.78 -1.06
CA ASP A 232 20.53 22.60 -1.85
C ASP A 232 22.03 22.29 -1.71
N GLU A 233 22.38 21.01 -1.76
CA GLU A 233 23.70 20.42 -1.51
C GLU A 233 24.21 20.48 -0.05
N ASP A 234 23.46 21.09 0.88
CA ASP A 234 23.76 20.96 2.31
C ASP A 234 23.49 19.52 2.79
N GLU A 235 24.22 19.09 3.82
CA GLU A 235 24.19 17.72 4.32
C GLU A 235 23.30 17.59 5.56
N LEU A 236 22.34 16.68 5.52
CA LEU A 236 21.59 16.24 6.69
C LEU A 236 22.49 15.32 7.53
N ILE A 237 22.81 15.74 8.76
CA ILE A 237 23.69 15.03 9.69
C ILE A 237 22.90 14.45 10.87
N HIS A 238 23.49 13.50 11.58
CA HIS A 238 22.87 12.74 12.68
C HIS A 238 21.66 11.89 12.29
N ALA A 239 21.40 11.73 10.99
CA ALA A 239 20.43 10.76 10.48
C ALA A 239 21.00 9.33 10.55
N ASP A 240 20.18 8.36 10.99
CA ASP A 240 20.53 6.95 10.92
C ASP A 240 20.32 6.42 9.50
N LEU A 241 21.37 6.53 8.68
CA LEU A 241 21.34 6.08 7.30
C LEU A 241 21.31 4.56 7.19
N GLY A 242 21.98 3.86 8.11
CA GLY A 242 22.05 2.39 8.10
C GLY A 242 20.67 1.79 8.28
N ASP A 243 19.96 2.21 9.32
CA ASP A 243 18.59 1.77 9.57
C ASP A 243 17.64 2.13 8.41
N ALA A 244 17.73 3.36 7.88
CA ALA A 244 16.88 3.79 6.78
C ALA A 244 17.13 2.99 5.49
N ILE A 245 18.37 2.55 5.25
CA ILE A 245 18.76 1.69 4.13
C ILE A 245 18.24 0.27 4.34
N ASP A 246 18.40 -0.29 5.54
CA ASP A 246 18.04 -1.68 5.85
C ASP A 246 16.53 -1.93 5.76
N ARG A 247 15.72 -0.89 6.01
CA ARG A 247 14.26 -0.91 5.85
C ARG A 247 13.78 -0.57 4.44
N ASN A 248 14.69 -0.38 3.48
CA ASN A 248 14.37 0.07 2.14
C ASN A 248 14.51 -1.05 1.09
N GLY A 249 13.38 -1.64 0.69
CA GLY A 249 13.30 -2.63 -0.38
C GLY A 249 13.57 -2.08 -1.78
N ALA A 250 13.84 -0.80 -1.97
CA ALA A 250 14.04 -0.25 -3.32
C ALA A 250 15.21 -0.91 -4.09
N PRO A 251 15.11 -1.01 -5.43
CA PRO A 251 16.22 -1.40 -6.28
C PRO A 251 17.36 -0.36 -6.20
N ASN A 252 18.59 -0.78 -6.49
CA ASN A 252 19.79 0.04 -6.26
C ASN A 252 19.72 1.46 -6.84
N HIS A 253 19.13 1.65 -8.03
CA HIS A 253 19.02 2.96 -8.67
C HIS A 253 18.00 3.90 -7.99
N MET A 254 17.01 3.35 -7.28
CA MET A 254 15.98 4.13 -6.56
C MET A 254 16.28 4.28 -5.08
N ARG A 255 17.10 3.37 -4.52
CA ARG A 255 17.40 3.29 -3.09
C ARG A 255 17.86 4.63 -2.50
N PRO A 256 18.78 5.39 -3.10
CA PRO A 256 19.18 6.71 -2.61
C PRO A 256 18.01 7.67 -2.33
N TYR A 257 17.03 7.71 -3.24
CA TYR A 257 15.89 8.61 -3.17
C TYR A 257 14.85 8.14 -2.15
N LEU A 258 14.56 6.83 -2.12
CA LEU A 258 13.59 6.29 -1.17
C LEU A 258 14.13 6.25 0.26
N THR A 259 15.43 6.06 0.44
CA THR A 259 16.07 6.23 1.75
C THR A 259 15.97 7.70 2.19
N GLY A 260 16.30 8.65 1.31
CA GLY A 260 16.14 10.07 1.61
C GLY A 260 14.70 10.45 1.96
N ARG A 261 13.71 9.94 1.22
CA ARG A 261 12.28 10.12 1.52
C ARG A 261 11.91 9.58 2.90
N ARG A 262 12.45 8.43 3.31
CA ARG A 262 12.24 7.89 4.67
C ARG A 262 12.80 8.81 5.74
N LEU A 263 14.00 9.36 5.56
CA LEU A 263 14.64 10.26 6.52
C LEU A 263 13.82 11.52 6.80
N ILE A 264 13.07 12.01 5.81
CA ILE A 264 12.20 13.20 5.91
C ILE A 264 10.71 12.88 6.07
N SER A 265 10.38 11.64 6.42
CA SER A 265 9.01 11.20 6.73
C SER A 265 8.80 11.01 8.22
N GLY A 266 7.56 11.10 8.70
CA GLY A 266 7.25 10.83 10.10
C GLY A 266 5.76 10.96 10.41
N PRO A 267 5.36 10.75 11.68
CA PRO A 267 3.99 10.95 12.11
C PRO A 267 3.51 12.36 11.76
N VAL A 268 2.30 12.46 11.19
CA VAL A 268 1.72 13.75 10.82
C VAL A 268 1.48 14.60 12.07
N GLY A 269 1.83 15.89 11.99
CA GLY A 269 1.67 16.82 13.11
C GLY A 269 2.74 16.70 14.19
N MET A 270 3.66 15.74 14.11
CA MET A 270 4.76 15.59 15.07
C MET A 270 6.00 16.35 14.60
N GLU A 271 6.41 17.35 15.40
CA GLU A 271 7.64 18.10 15.15
C GLU A 271 8.87 17.20 15.11
N ARG A 272 9.75 17.45 14.15
CA ARG A 272 11.03 16.76 14.01
C ARG A 272 12.16 17.77 13.96
N SER A 273 13.20 17.52 14.74
CA SER A 273 14.44 18.31 14.72
C SER A 273 15.42 17.73 13.70
N PHE A 274 16.02 18.61 12.91
CA PHE A 274 17.02 18.27 11.91
C PHE A 274 18.29 19.07 12.14
N HIS A 275 19.43 18.42 11.93
CA HIS A 275 20.74 19.03 12.01
C HIS A 275 21.39 18.99 10.64
N VAL A 276 21.99 20.11 10.23
CA VAL A 276 22.53 20.27 8.89
C VAL A 276 23.95 20.82 8.97
N ARG A 277 24.85 20.21 8.19
CA ARG A 277 26.14 20.79 7.88
C ARG A 277 26.05 21.50 6.54
N ARG A 278 26.23 22.82 6.57
CA ARG A 278 26.20 23.67 5.39
C ARG A 278 27.48 23.53 4.58
N HIS A 279 27.46 23.95 3.32
CA HIS A 279 28.63 23.86 2.42
C HIS A 279 29.87 24.61 2.94
N ASP A 280 29.68 25.69 3.70
CA ASP A 280 30.76 26.45 4.35
C ASP A 280 31.29 25.77 5.64
N GLY A 281 30.77 24.59 5.98
CA GLY A 281 31.12 23.82 7.18
C GLY A 281 30.36 24.25 8.43
N THR A 282 29.53 25.29 8.37
CA THR A 282 28.73 25.73 9.52
C THR A 282 27.63 24.73 9.84
N LEU A 283 27.29 24.64 11.13
CA LEU A 283 26.20 23.79 11.60
C LEU A 283 24.97 24.63 11.86
N THR A 284 23.82 24.18 11.35
CA THR A 284 22.51 24.77 11.65
C THR A 284 21.53 23.67 12.03
N SER A 285 20.40 24.08 12.60
CA SER A 285 19.30 23.17 12.94
C SER A 285 17.97 23.85 12.69
N PHE A 286 16.98 23.06 12.32
CA PHE A 286 15.61 23.53 12.17
C PHE A 286 14.63 22.47 12.67
N VAL A 287 13.41 22.91 12.97
CA VAL A 287 12.29 22.05 13.33
C VAL A 287 11.24 22.17 12.24
N ASP A 288 10.65 21.04 11.84
CA ASP A 288 9.56 21.02 10.87
C ASP A 288 8.61 19.85 11.14
N THR A 289 7.41 19.92 10.57
CA THR A 289 6.30 19.02 10.89
C THR A 289 5.77 18.33 9.62
N PRO A 290 5.87 16.99 9.52
CA PRO A 290 5.34 16.24 8.38
C PRO A 290 3.83 16.43 8.21
N SER A 291 3.37 16.50 6.96
CA SER A 291 1.94 16.61 6.61
C SER A 291 1.55 15.66 5.48
N PHE A 292 0.25 15.40 5.32
CA PHE A 292 -0.31 14.63 4.19
C PHE A 292 -0.48 15.47 2.93
N THR A 293 -0.43 16.80 3.05
CA THR A 293 -0.63 17.68 1.91
C THR A 293 0.55 17.51 0.95
N PRO A 294 0.35 17.06 -0.30
CA PRO A 294 1.42 17.11 -1.27
C PRO A 294 1.76 18.58 -1.49
N TRP A 295 2.90 19.00 -0.95
CA TRP A 295 3.46 20.32 -1.17
C TRP A 295 3.84 20.43 -2.65
N GLU A 296 2.91 20.93 -3.47
CA GLU A 296 3.02 21.18 -4.91
C GLU A 296 3.81 20.13 -5.72
N ALA A 297 3.07 19.27 -6.42
CA ALA A 297 3.56 18.27 -7.37
C ALA A 297 4.79 17.49 -6.85
N PRO A 298 4.60 16.29 -6.25
CA PRO A 298 5.75 15.46 -5.90
C PRO A 298 6.64 15.36 -7.14
N ALA A 299 7.94 15.60 -6.98
CA ALA A 299 8.89 15.55 -8.08
C ALA A 299 8.66 14.24 -8.84
N ALA A 300 7.96 14.33 -9.97
CA ALA A 300 7.62 13.19 -10.78
C ALA A 300 8.86 12.90 -11.61
N TRP A 301 9.23 11.63 -11.70
CA TRP A 301 10.40 11.10 -12.40
C TRP A 301 10.56 11.57 -13.87
N GLY A 302 9.55 12.22 -14.45
CA GLY A 302 9.63 12.87 -15.77
C GLY A 302 10.24 14.28 -15.77
N ARG A 303 10.73 14.80 -14.64
CA ARG A 303 11.40 16.12 -14.56
C ARG A 303 12.68 16.10 -13.72
N LEU A 304 13.45 15.01 -13.79
CA LEU A 304 14.86 14.98 -13.43
C LEU A 304 15.71 14.97 -14.70
#